data_AF-A0A7U4P2L2-F1
#
_entry.id   AF-A0A7U4P2L2-F1
#
_cell.length_a   1.000
_cell.length_b   1.000
_cell.length_c   1.000
_cell.angle_alpha   90.00
_cell.angle_beta   90.00
_cell.angle_gamma   90.00
#
_symmetry.space_group_name_H-M   'P 1'
#
loop_
_entity.id
_entity.type
_entity.pdbx_description
1 polymer ?
#
loop_
_entity_poly.entity_id
_entity_poly.type
_entity_poly.pdbx_seq_one_letter_code
_entity_poly.pdbx_strand_id
1 'polypeptide(L)'
;MAKNQPHPSDPAKRQAAAREPAPAPASPPPAPAALRGQGLAGLDALRATLAGESERRTREAVQAKQAARQANADADLFRREIGAITPLAAPPRAAGGRPAPAPVPKHTQQDEEAVLSETLSDEFDPETLLDTDETLYYHRPGVSRDVVRKLRSGAWIVQAQLDLHGMRRDEAREALAEFIRESGKKGLRCLRVIHGKGLGSIGKEPVLKGKVRAWLVQKDEVIAFCQARGHDGGAGAVLVLLQPA
;
A
#
# COMPACT_ATOMS: atom_id res chain seq x y z
N MET A 1 11.95 -14.39 -37.70
CA MET A 1 11.04 -15.32 -38.40
C MET A 1 9.84 -15.56 -37.51
N ALA A 2 8.68 -14.99 -37.85
CA ALA A 2 7.47 -15.04 -37.04
C ALA A 2 6.84 -16.45 -37.14
N LYS A 3 6.84 -17.21 -36.04
CA LYS A 3 6.19 -18.52 -35.94
C LYS A 3 4.93 -18.39 -35.08
N ASN A 4 3.82 -18.04 -35.72
CA ASN A 4 2.48 -18.35 -35.25
C ASN A 4 1.52 -18.14 -36.42
N GLN A 5 1.36 -19.17 -37.25
CA GLN A 5 0.21 -19.25 -38.15
C GLN A 5 -0.63 -20.46 -37.71
N PRO A 6 -1.95 -20.28 -37.56
CA PRO A 6 -2.86 -21.35 -37.13
C PRO A 6 -3.02 -22.45 -38.20
N HIS A 7 -3.26 -23.68 -37.73
CA HIS A 7 -3.32 -24.90 -38.52
C HIS A 7 -4.68 -25.04 -39.26
N PRO A 8 -4.73 -25.59 -40.49
CA PRO A 8 -5.93 -25.64 -41.34
C PRO A 8 -7.10 -26.51 -40.83
N SER A 9 -7.00 -27.08 -39.63
CA SER A 9 -8.01 -27.95 -39.02
C SER A 9 -8.60 -27.40 -37.72
N ASP A 10 -8.34 -26.12 -37.40
CA ASP A 10 -9.00 -25.47 -36.27
C ASP A 10 -10.49 -25.21 -36.59
N PRO A 11 -11.44 -25.64 -35.74
CA PRO A 11 -12.85 -25.39 -35.97
C PRO A 11 -13.13 -23.88 -35.90
N ALA A 12 -13.78 -23.35 -36.94
CA ALA A 12 -14.15 -21.95 -37.05
C ALA A 12 -14.82 -21.45 -35.75
N LYS A 13 -14.26 -20.38 -35.18
CA LYS A 13 -14.73 -19.72 -33.96
C LYS A 13 -16.18 -19.30 -34.16
N ARG A 14 -17.13 -20.04 -33.58
CA ARG A 14 -18.55 -19.68 -33.60
C ARG A 14 -18.70 -18.28 -32.98
N GLN A 15 -19.12 -17.32 -33.79
CA GLN A 15 -19.54 -16.02 -33.27
C GLN A 15 -20.78 -16.27 -32.42
N ALA A 16 -20.64 -16.09 -31.10
CA ALA A 16 -21.77 -16.12 -30.21
C ALA A 16 -22.72 -14.99 -30.64
N ALA A 17 -23.92 -15.36 -31.10
CA ALA A 17 -25.00 -14.41 -31.27
C ALA A 17 -25.15 -13.64 -29.95
N ALA A 18 -25.08 -12.32 -30.02
CA ALA A 18 -25.20 -11.43 -28.89
C ALA A 18 -26.49 -11.78 -28.14
N ARG A 19 -26.35 -12.38 -26.95
CA ARG A 19 -27.44 -12.44 -25.99
C ARG A 19 -27.79 -10.99 -25.67
N GLU A 20 -29.01 -10.58 -26.01
CA GLU A 20 -29.54 -9.31 -25.52
C GLU A 20 -29.35 -9.27 -24.01
N PRO A 21 -28.75 -8.20 -23.47
CA PRO A 21 -28.50 -8.11 -22.05
C PRO A 21 -29.85 -8.16 -21.32
N ALA A 22 -29.95 -9.07 -20.35
CA ALA A 22 -31.04 -9.06 -19.39
C ALA A 22 -31.18 -7.64 -18.83
N PRO A 23 -32.42 -7.11 -18.68
CA PRO A 23 -32.61 -5.76 -18.17
C PRO A 23 -31.90 -5.64 -16.81
N ALA A 24 -30.91 -4.75 -16.77
CA ALA A 24 -30.14 -4.47 -15.56
C ALA A 24 -31.12 -4.18 -14.40
N PRO A 25 -30.84 -4.64 -13.17
CA PRO A 25 -31.64 -4.24 -12.02
C PRO A 25 -31.61 -2.71 -11.95
N ALA A 26 -32.79 -2.09 -12.00
CA ALA A 26 -32.94 -0.65 -12.02
C ALA A 26 -32.13 -0.03 -10.88
N SER A 27 -31.08 0.71 -11.23
CA SER A 27 -30.34 1.54 -10.27
C SER A 27 -31.33 2.44 -9.54
N PRO A 28 -31.24 2.59 -8.21
CA PRO A 28 -32.13 3.51 -7.50
C PRO A 28 -31.96 4.91 -8.10
N PRO A 29 -33.06 5.66 -8.30
CA PRO A 29 -32.97 7.01 -8.85
C PRO A 29 -32.06 7.86 -7.93
N PRO A 30 -31.29 8.81 -8.50
CA PRO A 30 -30.53 9.74 -7.68
C PRO A 30 -31.50 10.46 -6.73
N ALA A 31 -31.12 10.59 -5.47
CA ALA A 31 -31.89 11.33 -4.48
C ALA A 31 -32.23 12.73 -5.04
N PRO A 32 -33.46 13.23 -4.87
CA PRO A 32 -33.84 14.51 -5.42
C PRO A 32 -32.89 15.56 -4.87
N ALA A 33 -32.14 16.22 -5.75
CA ALA A 33 -31.36 17.40 -5.42
C ALA A 33 -32.34 18.55 -5.11
N ALA A 34 -33.01 18.47 -3.97
CA ALA A 34 -34.04 19.42 -3.58
C ALA A 34 -33.40 20.53 -2.73
N LEU A 35 -33.20 21.67 -3.39
CA LEU A 35 -33.45 23.01 -2.85
C LEU A 35 -32.75 23.39 -1.53
N ARG A 36 -31.45 23.66 -1.59
CA ARG A 36 -30.86 24.61 -0.64
C ARG A 36 -31.13 26.03 -1.14
N GLY A 37 -32.14 26.71 -0.58
CA GLY A 37 -32.25 28.17 -0.66
C GLY A 37 -33.51 28.79 -1.29
N GLN A 38 -34.55 28.02 -1.64
CA GLN A 38 -35.84 28.59 -2.06
C GLN A 38 -36.88 28.20 -1.01
N GLY A 39 -37.49 29.18 -0.34
CA GLY A 39 -38.47 28.94 0.72
C GLY A 39 -39.77 28.28 0.22
N LEU A 40 -40.88 28.53 0.92
CA LEU A 40 -42.20 27.93 0.65
C LEU A 40 -42.69 28.05 -0.82
N ALA A 41 -42.16 28.99 -1.59
CA ALA A 41 -42.44 29.18 -3.02
C ALA A 41 -42.01 28.02 -3.94
N GLY A 42 -41.11 27.13 -3.50
CA GLY A 42 -40.62 25.99 -4.30
C GLY A 42 -41.43 24.70 -4.20
N LEU A 43 -42.44 24.65 -3.33
CA LEU A 43 -43.19 23.42 -3.02
C LEU A 43 -44.09 22.96 -4.18
N ASP A 44 -44.67 23.88 -4.94
CA ASP A 44 -45.55 23.54 -6.06
C ASP A 44 -44.77 22.92 -7.23
N ALA A 45 -43.57 23.44 -7.52
CA ALA A 45 -42.66 22.86 -8.50
C ALA A 45 -42.21 21.45 -8.09
N LEU A 46 -41.90 21.24 -6.80
CA LEU A 46 -41.53 19.94 -6.26
C LEU A 46 -42.71 18.94 -6.28
N ARG A 47 -43.95 19.41 -6.03
CA ARG A 47 -45.15 18.58 -6.15
C ARG A 47 -45.37 18.12 -7.59
N ALA A 48 -45.19 19.02 -8.57
CA ALA A 48 -45.33 18.69 -9.98
C ALA A 48 -44.28 17.68 -10.46
N THR A 49 -43.02 17.81 -10.02
CA THR A 49 -41.96 16.83 -10.35
C THR A 49 -42.23 15.47 -9.72
N LEU A 50 -42.60 15.42 -8.43
CA LEU A 50 -42.96 14.18 -7.75
C LEU A 50 -44.19 13.50 -8.37
N ALA A 51 -45.20 14.27 -8.79
CA ALA A 51 -46.36 13.75 -9.50
C ALA A 51 -45.95 13.12 -10.85
N GLY A 52 -45.15 13.83 -11.65
CA GLY A 52 -44.63 13.31 -12.93
C GLY A 52 -43.74 12.07 -12.77
N GLU A 53 -42.90 12.01 -11.73
CA GLU A 53 -42.11 10.83 -11.40
C GLU A 53 -42.98 9.64 -10.99
N SER A 54 -44.04 9.87 -10.21
CA SER A 54 -44.97 8.83 -9.77
C SER A 54 -45.72 8.22 -10.95
N GLU A 55 -46.19 9.05 -11.89
CA GLU A 55 -46.86 8.60 -13.11
C GLU A 55 -45.92 7.83 -14.03
N ARG A 56 -44.66 8.24 -14.14
CA ARG A 56 -43.66 7.48 -14.91
C ARG A 56 -43.43 6.10 -14.29
N ARG A 57 -43.27 6.02 -12.97
CA ARG A 57 -43.10 4.74 -12.25
C ARG A 57 -44.32 3.83 -12.39
N THR A 58 -45.54 4.37 -12.32
CA THR A 58 -46.75 3.54 -12.51
C THR A 58 -46.84 3.02 -13.94
N ARG A 59 -46.52 3.85 -14.95
CA ARG A 59 -46.47 3.41 -16.36
C ARG A 59 -45.40 2.35 -16.60
N GLU A 60 -44.19 2.55 -16.10
CA GLU A 60 -43.08 1.58 -16.19
C GLU A 60 -43.45 0.26 -15.48
N ALA A 61 -44.07 0.32 -14.31
CA ALA A 61 -44.53 -0.87 -13.58
C ALA A 61 -45.62 -1.64 -14.33
N VAL A 62 -46.57 -0.94 -14.96
CA VAL A 62 -47.60 -1.55 -15.80
C VAL A 62 -46.98 -2.20 -17.04
N GLN A 63 -46.04 -1.52 -17.71
CA GLN A 63 -45.32 -2.06 -18.87
C GLN A 63 -44.49 -3.29 -18.50
N ALA A 64 -43.74 -3.26 -17.40
CA ALA A 64 -42.97 -4.39 -16.91
C ALA A 64 -43.87 -5.60 -16.60
N LYS A 65 -45.04 -5.36 -16.00
CA LYS A 65 -46.02 -6.42 -15.72
C LYS A 65 -46.61 -7.01 -17.00
N GLN A 66 -46.88 -6.18 -18.02
CA GLN A 66 -47.34 -6.64 -19.33
C GLN A 66 -46.27 -7.45 -20.05
N ALA A 67 -45.02 -6.98 -20.08
CA ALA A 67 -43.89 -7.68 -20.70
C ALA A 67 -43.63 -9.03 -20.01
N ALA A 68 -43.68 -9.09 -18.68
CA ALA A 68 -43.57 -10.36 -17.94
C ALA A 68 -44.70 -11.33 -18.29
N ARG A 69 -45.93 -10.83 -18.46
CA ARG A 69 -47.08 -11.66 -18.88
C ARG A 69 -46.92 -12.17 -20.31
N GLN A 70 -46.43 -11.34 -21.23
CA GLN A 70 -46.14 -11.74 -22.61
C GLN A 70 -45.02 -12.79 -22.65
N ALA A 71 -43.91 -12.57 -21.96
CA ALA A 71 -42.81 -13.53 -21.89
C ALA A 71 -43.24 -14.89 -21.33
N ASN A 72 -44.12 -14.91 -20.33
CA ASN A 72 -44.69 -16.15 -19.80
C ASN A 72 -45.62 -16.83 -20.82
N ALA A 73 -46.48 -16.07 -21.49
CA ALA A 73 -47.38 -16.60 -22.52
C ALA A 73 -46.60 -17.18 -23.71
N ASP A 74 -45.55 -16.49 -24.17
CA ASP A 74 -44.67 -16.95 -25.25
C ASP A 74 -43.90 -18.22 -24.84
N ALA A 75 -43.40 -18.28 -23.60
CA ALA A 75 -42.75 -19.47 -23.07
C ALA A 75 -43.71 -20.67 -22.98
N ASP A 76 -44.98 -20.43 -22.61
CA ASP A 76 -46.01 -21.47 -22.56
C ASP A 76 -46.42 -21.94 -23.96
N LEU A 77 -46.53 -21.03 -24.93
CA LEU A 77 -46.75 -21.38 -26.33
C LEU A 77 -45.62 -22.26 -26.86
N PHE A 78 -44.37 -21.87 -26.61
CA PHE A 78 -43.19 -22.65 -27.00
C PHE A 78 -43.19 -24.07 -26.41
N ARG A 79 -43.50 -24.20 -25.11
CA ARG A 79 -43.58 -25.52 -24.44
C ARG A 79 -44.64 -26.42 -25.06
N ARG A 80 -45.77 -25.86 -25.52
CA ARG A 80 -46.84 -26.62 -26.19
C ARG A 80 -46.43 -27.09 -27.58
N GLU A 81 -45.81 -26.22 -28.37
CA GLU A 81 -45.35 -26.54 -29.74
C GLU A 81 -44.24 -27.60 -29.77
N ILE A 82 -43.29 -27.53 -28.81
CA ILE A 82 -42.18 -28.49 -28.73
C ILE A 82 -42.62 -29.87 -28.23
N GLY A 83 -43.69 -29.94 -27.43
CA GLY A 83 -44.19 -31.20 -26.87
C GLY A 83 -43.25 -31.81 -25.82
N ALA A 84 -43.33 -33.14 -25.64
CA ALA A 84 -42.58 -33.84 -24.61
C ALA A 84 -41.09 -33.97 -24.96
N ILE A 85 -40.22 -33.37 -24.16
CA ILE A 85 -38.76 -33.48 -24.29
C ILE A 85 -38.17 -34.32 -23.15
N THR A 86 -37.23 -35.21 -23.49
CA THR A 86 -36.49 -35.99 -22.49
C THR A 86 -35.27 -35.19 -22.04
N PRO A 87 -35.16 -34.78 -20.76
CA PRO A 87 -34.00 -34.07 -20.28
C PRO A 87 -32.77 -34.99 -20.28
N LEU A 88 -31.62 -34.45 -20.69
CA LEU A 88 -30.35 -35.16 -20.60
C LEU A 88 -29.96 -35.31 -19.12
N ALA A 89 -29.62 -36.53 -18.69
CA ALA A 89 -29.07 -36.77 -17.37
C ALA A 89 -27.64 -36.20 -17.30
N ALA A 90 -27.52 -34.95 -16.85
CA ALA A 90 -26.23 -34.33 -16.57
C ALA A 90 -25.86 -34.58 -15.09
N PRO A 91 -24.71 -35.19 -14.79
CA PRO A 91 -24.25 -35.29 -13.41
C PRO A 91 -24.10 -33.88 -12.81
N PRO A 92 -24.39 -33.69 -11.51
CA PRO A 92 -24.20 -32.40 -10.85
C PRO A 92 -22.74 -31.98 -11.02
N ARG A 93 -22.52 -30.81 -11.63
CA ARG A 93 -21.18 -30.23 -11.71
C ARG A 93 -20.66 -30.10 -10.28
N ALA A 94 -19.49 -30.68 -10.02
CA ALA A 94 -18.87 -30.61 -8.70
C ALA A 94 -18.83 -29.15 -8.24
N ALA A 95 -19.42 -28.87 -7.07
CA ALA A 95 -19.35 -27.58 -6.42
C ALA A 95 -17.93 -27.38 -5.84
N GLY A 96 -16.94 -27.25 -6.71
CA GLY A 96 -15.57 -26.92 -6.34
C GLY A 96 -15.43 -25.42 -6.09
N GLY A 97 -16.18 -24.88 -5.15
CA GLY A 97 -15.96 -23.52 -4.66
C GLY A 97 -14.88 -23.57 -3.59
N ARG A 98 -13.67 -23.08 -3.89
CA ARG A 98 -12.67 -22.85 -2.83
C ARG A 98 -13.30 -21.94 -1.77
N PRO A 99 -13.30 -22.31 -0.48
CA PRO A 99 -13.88 -21.45 0.55
C PRO A 99 -13.16 -20.10 0.52
N ALA A 100 -13.94 -19.02 0.55
CA ALA A 100 -13.40 -17.67 0.57
C ALA A 100 -12.51 -17.52 1.83
N PRO A 101 -11.31 -16.93 1.70
CA PRO A 101 -10.45 -16.69 2.85
C PRO A 101 -11.16 -15.77 3.84
N ALA A 102 -10.91 -15.99 5.14
CA ALA A 102 -11.50 -15.16 6.19
C ALA A 102 -11.10 -13.68 6.02
N PRO A 103 -12.00 -12.73 6.33
CA PRO A 103 -11.71 -11.30 6.25
C PRO A 103 -10.79 -10.89 7.41
N VAL A 104 -9.47 -10.94 7.16
CA VAL A 104 -8.44 -10.47 8.10
C VAL A 104 -8.07 -9.02 7.76
N PRO A 105 -8.03 -8.10 8.74
CA PRO A 105 -7.66 -6.70 8.53
C PRO A 105 -6.13 -6.56 8.36
N LYS A 106 -5.64 -6.99 7.19
CA LYS A 106 -4.20 -7.00 6.87
C LYS A 106 -3.54 -5.62 6.96
N HIS A 107 -4.27 -4.57 6.61
CA HIS A 107 -3.73 -3.20 6.61
C HIS A 107 -3.43 -2.72 8.04
N THR A 108 -4.36 -2.94 8.98
CA THR A 108 -4.17 -2.60 10.39
C THR A 108 -2.98 -3.35 10.99
N GLN A 109 -2.84 -4.64 10.68
CA GLN A 109 -1.69 -5.43 11.14
C GLN A 109 -0.36 -4.90 10.59
N GLN A 110 -0.32 -4.52 9.30
CA GLN A 110 0.88 -3.92 8.69
C GLN A 110 1.23 -2.55 9.28
N ASP A 111 0.22 -1.72 9.56
CA ASP A 111 0.43 -0.42 10.18
C ASP A 111 0.97 -0.57 11.62
N GLU A 112 0.43 -1.51 12.40
CA GLU A 112 0.89 -1.82 13.75
C GLU A 112 2.33 -2.34 13.77
N GLU A 113 2.68 -3.25 12.85
CA GLU A 113 4.04 -3.75 12.66
C GLU A 113 5.01 -2.64 12.26
N ALA A 114 4.61 -1.74 11.34
CA ALA A 114 5.41 -0.60 10.93
C ALA A 114 5.70 0.34 12.10
N VAL A 115 4.69 0.66 12.91
CA VAL A 115 4.86 1.50 14.12
C VAL A 115 5.83 0.86 15.10
N LEU A 116 5.71 -0.46 15.35
CA LEU A 116 6.62 -1.18 16.23
C LEU A 116 8.07 -1.18 15.71
N SER A 117 8.27 -1.28 14.39
CA SER A 117 9.60 -1.21 13.79
C SER A 117 10.21 0.20 13.81
N GLU A 118 9.36 1.23 13.83
CA GLU A 118 9.80 2.62 13.86
C GLU A 118 10.22 3.10 15.25
N THR A 119 9.69 2.49 16.33
CA THR A 119 10.01 2.85 17.71
C THR A 119 11.42 2.37 18.10
N LEU A 120 12.36 3.31 18.06
CA LEU A 120 13.72 3.08 18.52
C LEU A 120 13.75 3.00 20.06
N SER A 121 14.22 1.85 20.56
CA SER A 121 14.48 1.60 21.98
C SER A 121 15.75 2.30 22.45
N ASP A 122 15.64 2.97 23.59
CA ASP A 122 16.75 3.66 24.27
C ASP A 122 17.56 2.75 25.19
N GLU A 123 17.04 1.55 25.53
CA GLU A 123 17.66 0.61 26.46
C GLU A 123 18.63 -0.36 25.77
N PHE A 124 18.76 -0.28 24.44
CA PHE A 124 19.69 -1.11 23.70
C PHE A 124 21.12 -0.58 23.86
N ASP A 125 21.99 -1.35 24.51
CA ASP A 125 23.42 -1.04 24.63
C ASP A 125 24.25 -1.81 23.59
N PRO A 126 24.61 -1.19 22.45
CA PRO A 126 25.42 -1.81 21.42
C PRO A 126 26.88 -1.99 21.82
N GLU A 127 27.36 -1.42 22.94
CA GLU A 127 28.77 -1.55 23.37
C GLU A 127 29.15 -3.02 23.62
N THR A 128 28.19 -3.88 23.96
CA THR A 128 28.40 -5.33 24.11
C THR A 128 28.62 -6.08 22.79
N LEU A 129 28.20 -5.50 21.66
CA LEU A 129 28.42 -6.04 20.31
C LEU A 129 29.64 -5.43 19.60
N LEU A 130 30.33 -4.45 20.22
CA LEU A 130 31.34 -3.61 19.58
C LEU A 130 32.71 -3.77 20.29
N ASP A 131 33.64 -4.53 19.70
CA ASP A 131 34.98 -4.80 20.27
C ASP A 131 35.85 -3.54 20.40
N THR A 132 36.57 -3.39 21.51
CA THR A 132 37.02 -2.11 22.10
C THR A 132 37.94 -1.21 21.25
N ASP A 133 38.74 -1.72 20.31
CA ASP A 133 39.50 -0.92 19.30
C ASP A 133 38.83 -0.88 17.91
N GLU A 134 37.84 -1.75 17.71
CA GLU A 134 36.94 -1.87 16.57
C GLU A 134 35.57 -1.15 16.79
N THR A 135 35.41 -0.46 17.92
CA THR A 135 34.21 0.25 18.45
C THR A 135 33.60 1.32 17.55
N LEU A 136 34.13 1.50 16.35
CA LEU A 136 33.82 2.60 15.46
C LEU A 136 33.06 2.15 14.21
N TYR A 137 32.58 0.92 14.15
CA TYR A 137 31.79 0.46 13.01
C TYR A 137 30.80 -0.63 13.34
N TYR A 138 29.80 -0.78 12.49
CA TYR A 138 28.81 -1.84 12.50
C TYR A 138 28.56 -2.30 11.07
N HIS A 139 28.22 -3.57 10.91
CA HIS A 139 27.59 -4.09 9.71
C HIS A 139 26.60 -5.17 10.08
N ARG A 140 25.54 -5.30 9.27
CA ARG A 140 24.53 -6.34 9.45
C ARG A 140 25.12 -7.74 9.25
N PRO A 141 24.63 -8.79 9.92
CA PRO A 141 25.00 -10.17 9.63
C PRO A 141 24.76 -10.50 8.14
N GLY A 142 25.70 -11.22 7.52
CA GLY A 142 25.68 -11.49 6.08
C GLY A 142 26.29 -10.39 5.20
N VAL A 143 26.61 -9.22 5.75
CA VAL A 143 27.38 -8.17 5.06
C VAL A 143 28.87 -8.37 5.33
N SER A 144 29.71 -8.35 4.27
CA SER A 144 31.16 -8.47 4.42
C SER A 144 31.77 -7.25 5.12
N ARG A 145 32.78 -7.49 5.97
CA ARG A 145 33.61 -6.43 6.60
C ARG A 145 34.26 -5.50 5.57
N ASP A 146 34.45 -5.95 4.33
CA ASP A 146 34.93 -5.11 3.23
C ASP A 146 34.02 -3.91 2.93
N VAL A 147 32.72 -4.03 3.18
CA VAL A 147 31.77 -2.92 2.99
C VAL A 147 32.12 -1.78 3.93
N VAL A 148 32.37 -2.08 5.21
CA VAL A 148 32.79 -1.08 6.19
C VAL A 148 34.15 -0.49 5.82
N ARG A 149 35.10 -1.32 5.37
CA ARG A 149 36.42 -0.87 4.94
C ARG A 149 36.32 0.13 3.78
N LYS A 150 35.49 -0.18 2.78
CA LYS A 150 35.22 0.71 1.64
C LYS A 150 34.48 1.99 2.08
N LEU A 151 33.61 1.92 3.08
CA LEU A 151 32.88 3.07 3.61
C LEU A 151 33.85 4.02 4.28
N ARG A 152 34.71 3.48 5.16
CA ARG A 152 35.78 4.22 5.83
C ARG A 152 36.81 4.78 4.87
N SER A 153 37.08 4.12 3.74
CA SER A 153 38.03 4.62 2.75
C SER A 153 37.45 5.73 1.86
N GLY A 154 36.13 6.01 1.94
CA GLY A 154 35.45 7.00 1.11
C GLY A 154 35.06 6.48 -0.27
N ALA A 155 34.86 5.17 -0.43
CA ALA A 155 34.43 4.58 -1.71
C ALA A 155 32.98 4.96 -2.09
N TRP A 156 32.18 5.41 -1.12
CA TRP A 156 30.85 5.95 -1.35
C TRP A 156 30.86 7.47 -1.13
N ILE A 157 30.20 8.17 -2.05
CA ILE A 157 30.01 9.62 -1.98
C ILE A 157 28.84 9.88 -1.02
N VAL A 158 29.05 10.76 -0.04
CA VAL A 158 27.98 11.23 0.84
C VAL A 158 26.96 12.03 0.03
N GLN A 159 25.70 11.62 0.07
CA GLN A 159 24.63 12.22 -0.73
C GLN A 159 23.72 13.13 0.09
N ALA A 160 23.62 12.88 1.40
CA ALA A 160 22.87 13.72 2.32
C ALA A 160 23.48 13.71 3.71
N GLN A 161 23.17 14.74 4.49
CA GLN A 161 23.66 14.89 5.86
C GLN A 161 22.55 15.32 6.81
N LEU A 162 22.65 14.86 8.05
CA LEU A 162 21.82 15.29 9.17
C LEU A 162 22.70 15.82 10.27
N ASP A 163 22.32 16.96 10.84
CA ASP A 163 22.99 17.55 11.98
C ASP A 163 22.11 17.48 13.23
N LEU A 164 22.63 16.81 14.25
CA LEU A 164 22.00 16.56 15.53
C LEU A 164 22.71 17.32 16.66
N HIS A 165 23.73 18.14 16.37
CA HIS A 165 24.44 18.85 17.43
C HIS A 165 23.48 19.75 18.20
N GLY A 166 23.55 19.70 19.53
CA GLY A 166 22.73 20.54 20.40
C GLY A 166 21.25 20.11 20.53
N MET A 167 20.78 19.15 19.72
CA MET A 167 19.45 18.58 19.91
C MET A 167 19.34 17.82 21.21
N ARG A 168 18.16 17.84 21.82
CA ARG A 168 17.87 16.94 22.95
C ARG A 168 17.73 15.52 22.43
N ARG A 169 17.86 14.54 23.31
CA ARG A 169 17.77 13.11 22.94
C ARG A 169 16.53 12.84 22.07
N ASP A 170 15.36 13.21 22.55
CA ASP A 170 14.09 12.76 21.96
C ASP A 170 13.89 13.38 20.57
N GLU A 171 14.23 14.68 20.42
CA GLU A 171 14.28 15.40 19.16
C GLU A 171 15.28 14.77 18.17
N ALA A 172 16.49 14.45 18.63
CA ALA A 172 17.51 13.83 17.80
C ALA A 172 17.09 12.44 17.31
N ARG A 173 16.36 11.67 18.15
CA ARG A 173 15.83 10.34 17.81
C ARG A 173 14.81 10.44 16.70
N GLU A 174 13.86 11.37 16.82
CA GLU A 174 12.82 11.60 15.81
C GLU A 174 13.41 12.07 14.48
N ALA A 175 14.30 13.07 14.54
CA ALA A 175 15.00 13.60 13.37
C ALA A 175 15.83 12.54 12.65
N LEU A 176 16.55 11.69 13.39
CA LEU A 176 17.33 10.59 12.81
C LEU A 176 16.42 9.55 12.14
N ALA A 177 15.34 9.14 12.81
CA ALA A 177 14.41 8.17 12.27
C ALA A 177 13.76 8.65 10.97
N GLU A 178 13.30 9.90 10.94
CA GLU A 178 12.72 10.51 9.76
C GLU A 178 13.73 10.65 8.62
N PHE A 179 14.94 11.13 8.92
CA PHE A 179 16.00 11.31 7.93
C PHE A 179 16.40 10.00 7.23
N ILE A 180 16.55 8.90 7.98
CA ILE A 180 16.89 7.59 7.41
C ILE A 180 15.77 7.09 6.50
N ARG A 181 14.52 7.16 6.98
CA ARG A 181 13.33 6.72 6.23
C ARG A 181 13.16 7.52 4.94
N GLU A 182 13.26 8.85 5.00
CA GLU A 182 13.19 9.69 3.81
C GLU A 182 14.33 9.45 2.83
N SER A 183 15.55 9.28 3.33
CA SER A 183 16.72 9.00 2.51
C SER A 183 16.57 7.67 1.76
N GLY A 184 16.05 6.65 2.44
CA GLY A 184 15.68 5.37 1.84
C GLY A 184 14.64 5.53 0.73
N LYS A 185 13.55 6.28 1.00
CA LYS A 185 12.52 6.59 -0.02
C LYS A 185 13.07 7.32 -1.23
N LYS A 186 14.06 8.20 -1.04
CA LYS A 186 14.75 8.95 -2.09
C LYS A 186 15.82 8.11 -2.82
N GLY A 187 16.05 6.86 -2.42
CA GLY A 187 17.06 5.99 -3.01
C GLY A 187 18.51 6.41 -2.69
N LEU A 188 18.70 7.19 -1.64
CA LEU A 188 20.04 7.59 -1.18
C LEU A 188 20.71 6.43 -0.47
N ARG A 189 22.01 6.28 -0.69
CA ARG A 189 22.81 5.16 -0.21
C ARG A 189 23.76 5.53 0.90
N CYS A 190 24.51 6.62 0.75
CA CYS A 190 25.52 7.00 1.73
C CYS A 190 25.17 8.33 2.36
N LEU A 191 25.04 8.31 3.68
CA LEU A 191 24.60 9.43 4.49
C LEU A 191 25.66 9.78 5.53
N ARG A 192 25.60 11.03 6.01
CA ARG A 192 26.42 11.48 7.13
C ARG A 192 25.53 11.98 8.26
N VAL A 193 25.73 11.45 9.45
CA VAL A 193 25.02 11.88 10.66
C VAL A 193 26.02 12.55 11.60
N ILE A 194 25.83 13.83 11.87
CA ILE A 194 26.68 14.65 12.72
C ILE A 194 26.01 14.73 14.09
N HIS A 195 26.58 14.08 15.11
CA HIS A 195 26.02 14.09 16.47
C HIS A 195 26.82 14.99 17.43
N GLY A 196 27.93 15.54 16.95
CA GLY A 196 28.83 16.39 17.74
C GLY A 196 29.70 15.60 18.71
N LYS A 197 30.72 16.27 19.25
CA LYS A 197 31.72 15.66 20.16
C LYS A 197 31.31 15.67 21.64
N GLY A 198 30.16 16.26 21.97
CA GLY A 198 29.70 16.40 23.36
C GLY A 198 30.24 17.61 24.12
N LEU A 199 30.98 18.52 23.48
CA LEU A 199 31.58 19.68 24.17
C LEU A 199 30.57 20.70 24.73
N GLY A 200 29.34 20.70 24.21
CA GLY A 200 28.27 21.65 24.60
C GLY A 200 27.21 21.07 25.54
N SER A 201 27.34 19.81 25.98
CA SER A 201 26.39 19.19 26.92
C SER A 201 26.74 19.54 28.37
N ILE A 202 25.73 19.50 29.25
CA ILE A 202 25.92 19.63 30.69
C ILE A 202 26.81 18.46 31.14
N GLY A 203 28.02 18.74 31.61
CA GLY A 203 29.02 17.71 31.96
C GLY A 203 30.04 17.38 30.86
N LYS A 204 29.95 17.98 29.66
CA LYS A 204 30.82 17.72 28.50
C LYS A 204 30.82 16.26 28.03
N GLU A 205 29.74 15.54 28.29
CA GLU A 205 29.59 14.14 27.90
C GLU A 205 28.92 13.99 26.53
N PRO A 206 29.41 13.08 25.67
CA PRO A 206 28.86 12.86 24.34
C PRO A 206 27.57 12.01 24.38
N VAL A 207 26.49 12.57 24.93
CA VAL A 207 25.20 11.86 25.15
C VAL A 207 24.64 11.23 23.88
N LEU A 208 24.74 11.91 22.73
CA LEU A 208 24.20 11.43 21.46
C LEU A 208 25.10 10.40 20.77
N LYS A 209 26.40 10.31 21.11
CA LYS A 209 27.35 9.44 20.39
C LYS A 209 26.97 7.96 20.50
N GLY A 210 26.69 7.48 21.72
CA GLY A 210 26.26 6.10 21.94
C GLY A 210 24.85 5.84 21.41
N LYS A 211 23.92 6.77 21.70
CA LYS A 211 22.51 6.64 21.32
C LYS A 211 22.29 6.58 19.81
N VAL A 212 22.96 7.44 19.04
CA VAL A 212 22.87 7.42 17.57
C VAL A 212 23.31 6.06 17.01
N ARG A 213 24.36 5.45 17.56
CA ARG A 213 24.80 4.10 17.15
C ARG A 213 23.75 3.06 17.50
N ALA A 214 23.22 3.07 18.72
CA ALA A 214 22.18 2.15 19.17
C ALA A 214 20.92 2.23 18.28
N TRP A 215 20.49 3.45 17.94
CA TRP A 215 19.35 3.70 17.07
C TRP A 215 19.60 3.25 15.63
N LEU A 216 20.80 3.46 15.09
CA LEU A 216 21.15 3.02 13.74
C LEU A 216 21.17 1.50 13.59
N VAL A 217 21.57 0.75 14.63
CA VAL A 217 21.53 -0.72 14.61
C VAL A 217 20.10 -1.24 14.48
N GLN A 218 19.13 -0.53 15.05
CA GLN A 218 17.71 -0.91 15.04
C GLN A 218 17.01 -0.59 13.71
N LYS A 219 17.62 0.20 12.81
CA LYS A 219 17.03 0.51 11.50
C LYS A 219 17.36 -0.55 10.47
N ASP A 220 16.32 -1.14 9.88
CA ASP A 220 16.46 -2.20 8.88
C ASP A 220 17.06 -1.73 7.57
N GLU A 221 16.88 -0.45 7.24
CA GLU A 221 17.47 0.17 6.08
C GLU A 221 19.00 0.31 6.20
N VAL A 222 19.56 0.25 7.41
CA VAL A 222 20.99 0.45 7.66
C VAL A 222 21.75 -0.88 7.53
N ILE A 223 22.65 -0.95 6.55
CA ILE A 223 23.47 -2.15 6.32
C ILE A 223 24.82 -2.08 7.01
N ALA A 224 25.39 -0.89 7.14
CA ALA A 224 26.67 -0.65 7.79
C ALA A 224 26.80 0.82 8.18
N PHE A 225 27.57 1.09 9.24
CA PHE A 225 28.02 2.44 9.55
C PHE A 225 29.43 2.43 10.12
N CYS A 226 30.13 3.55 10.03
CA CYS A 226 31.41 3.74 10.70
C CYS A 226 31.63 5.18 11.13
N GLN A 227 32.49 5.41 12.13
CA GLN A 227 32.96 6.75 12.46
C GLN A 227 33.52 7.44 11.22
N ALA A 228 33.16 8.70 11.04
CA ALA A 228 33.64 9.53 9.96
C ALA A 228 35.16 9.78 10.07
N ARG A 229 35.79 10.10 8.94
CA ARG A 229 37.20 10.49 8.88
C ARG A 229 37.37 11.91 9.43
N GLY A 230 38.61 12.32 9.69
CA GLY A 230 38.90 13.64 10.26
C GLY A 230 38.28 14.80 9.47
N HIS A 231 38.35 14.77 8.13
CA HIS A 231 37.74 15.77 7.24
C HIS A 231 36.20 15.71 7.19
N ASP A 232 35.60 14.59 7.60
CA ASP A 232 34.16 14.38 7.59
C ASP A 232 33.50 14.57 8.97
N GLY A 233 34.23 15.09 9.96
CA GLY A 233 33.74 15.35 11.32
C GLY A 233 34.30 14.41 12.40
N GLY A 234 35.07 13.39 12.02
CA GLY A 234 35.79 12.50 12.93
C GLY A 234 34.89 11.84 13.97
N ALA A 235 35.29 11.89 15.24
CA ALA A 235 34.53 11.32 16.35
C ALA A 235 33.17 12.00 16.63
N GLY A 236 32.87 13.13 15.97
CA GLY A 236 31.58 13.81 16.08
C GLY A 236 30.58 13.46 14.98
N ALA A 237 30.93 12.56 14.07
CA ALA A 237 30.06 12.15 12.97
C ALA A 237 30.22 10.66 12.61
N VAL A 238 29.18 10.12 11.99
CA VAL A 238 29.09 8.74 11.53
C VAL A 238 28.69 8.74 10.06
N LEU A 239 29.37 7.92 9.26
CA LEU A 239 28.96 7.59 7.90
C LEU A 239 28.04 6.38 7.96
N VAL A 240 26.90 6.47 7.29
CA VAL A 240 25.85 5.44 7.29
C VAL A 240 25.61 4.99 5.87
N LEU A 241 25.59 3.67 5.66
CA LEU A 241 25.30 3.06 4.38
C LEU A 241 23.94 2.36 4.46
N LEU A 242 23.06 2.69 3.51
CA LEU A 242 21.73 2.13 3.38
C LEU A 242 21.68 0.95 2.40
N GLN A 243 20.70 0.08 2.63
CA GLN A 243 20.31 -1.00 1.73
C GLN A 243 20.02 -0.42 0.33
N PRO A 244 20.51 -1.05 -0.74
CA PRO A 244 20.10 -0.67 -2.10
C PRO A 244 18.59 -0.91 -2.27
N ALA A 245 17.91 0.05 -2.89
CA ALA A 245 16.51 -0.07 -3.31
C ALA A 245 16.32 -1.14 -4.39
#